data_AF-A0A2M9LZ23-F1
#
_entry.id   AF-A0A2M9LZ23-F1
#
_cell.length_a   1.000
_cell.length_b   1.000
_cell.length_c   1.000
_cell.angle_alpha   90.00
_cell.angle_beta   90.00
_cell.angle_gamma   90.00
#
_symmetry.space_group_name_H-M   'P 1'
#
loop_
_entity.id
_entity.type
_entity.pdbx_description
1 polymer ?
#
loop_
_entity_poly.entity_id
_entity_poly.type
_entity_poly.pdbx_seq_one_letter_code
_entity_poly.pdbx_strand_id
1 'polypeptide(L)'
;MPGPTVGTTARYRRSRARSRNVSPRPALVISNLRPHQYDLRPACASLICPDCRTWVPITGINANKPKLVPHDTGLAQKATAVRCQGSNRLVSIDVKVAEWQRRLEDGGAETASRRLTTVLRKPRVAPAPAVSQIAAQQRPSVDDDGDGRTLWLVREMGWASTERAVRDTDMRRAQWPAGDAPLDSPPVPLDTLHPTLPRR
;
A
#
# COMPACT_ATOMS: atom_id res chain seq x y z
N MET A 1 38.19 -29.43 19.22
CA MET A 1 37.46 -28.18 18.94
C MET A 1 37.65 -27.83 17.47
N PRO A 2 36.65 -27.99 16.58
CA PRO A 2 36.78 -27.44 15.24
C PRO A 2 36.83 -25.91 15.35
N GLY A 3 37.86 -25.30 14.77
CA GLY A 3 38.06 -23.85 14.78
C GLY A 3 36.93 -23.11 14.07
N PRO A 4 36.81 -21.78 14.27
CA PRO A 4 35.76 -20.99 13.65
C PRO A 4 35.88 -21.09 12.13
N THR A 5 34.96 -21.82 11.50
CA THR A 5 34.77 -21.76 10.05
C THR A 5 34.34 -20.34 9.73
N VAL A 6 35.29 -19.49 9.33
CA VAL A 6 35.00 -18.19 8.76
C VAL A 6 34.09 -18.44 7.56
N GLY A 7 32.80 -18.19 7.75
CA GLY A 7 31.80 -18.39 6.71
C GLY A 7 32.21 -17.55 5.51
N THR A 8 32.51 -18.21 4.38
CA THR A 8 32.78 -17.46 3.15
C THR A 8 31.52 -16.68 2.80
N THR A 9 31.66 -15.38 2.58
CA THR A 9 30.55 -14.52 2.14
C THR A 9 30.33 -14.63 0.63
N ALA A 10 29.09 -14.47 0.19
CA ALA A 10 28.71 -14.51 -1.23
C ALA A 10 29.62 -13.60 -2.08
N ARG A 11 30.06 -14.09 -3.23
CA ARG A 11 31.02 -13.37 -4.07
C ARG A 11 30.33 -12.39 -5.00
N TYR A 12 31.08 -11.38 -5.43
CA TYR A 12 30.66 -10.57 -6.58
C TYR A 12 30.47 -11.43 -7.81
N ARG A 13 29.48 -11.06 -8.61
CA ARG A 13 29.16 -11.76 -9.84
C ARG A 13 30.24 -11.51 -10.87
N ARG A 14 30.61 -12.57 -11.56
CA ARG A 14 31.49 -12.47 -12.72
C ARG A 14 30.66 -11.93 -13.89
N SER A 15 31.32 -11.28 -14.83
CA SER A 15 30.71 -10.90 -16.11
C SER A 15 30.52 -12.11 -17.03
N ARG A 16 31.42 -13.11 -16.92
CA ARG A 16 31.46 -14.27 -17.81
C ARG A 16 31.74 -15.59 -17.09
N ALA A 17 31.10 -16.66 -17.54
CA ALA A 17 31.40 -18.03 -17.14
C ALA A 17 32.70 -18.48 -17.81
N ARG A 18 33.68 -18.89 -17.01
CA ARG A 18 34.97 -19.43 -17.48
C ARG A 18 34.94 -20.95 -17.67
N SER A 19 34.12 -21.66 -16.91
CA SER A 19 34.03 -23.11 -17.00
C SER A 19 33.32 -23.53 -18.28
N ARG A 20 33.78 -24.62 -18.92
CA ARG A 20 33.01 -25.29 -19.98
C ARG A 20 31.81 -26.06 -19.43
N ASN A 21 31.84 -26.45 -18.15
CA ASN A 21 30.76 -27.16 -17.46
C ASN A 21 29.40 -26.46 -17.60
N VAL A 22 28.35 -27.27 -17.77
CA VAL A 22 26.96 -26.90 -17.96
C VAL A 22 26.14 -27.64 -16.90
N SER A 23 25.17 -26.96 -16.30
CA SER A 23 24.27 -27.59 -15.33
C SER A 23 23.44 -28.70 -16.02
N PRO A 24 23.20 -29.84 -15.36
CA PRO A 24 22.33 -30.90 -15.89
C PRO A 24 20.84 -30.51 -15.90
N ARG A 25 20.48 -29.37 -15.32
CA ARG A 25 19.10 -28.86 -15.30
C ARG A 25 18.62 -28.50 -16.71
N PRO A 26 17.30 -28.61 -16.98
CA PRO A 26 16.74 -28.26 -18.27
C PRO A 26 17.04 -26.80 -18.63
N ALA A 27 17.23 -26.53 -19.92
CA ALA A 27 17.49 -25.18 -20.41
C ALA A 27 16.38 -24.22 -19.96
N LEU A 28 16.78 -22.99 -19.61
CA LEU A 28 15.86 -21.93 -19.28
C LEU A 28 15.43 -21.24 -20.57
N VAL A 29 14.16 -21.42 -20.95
CA VAL A 29 13.56 -20.71 -22.09
C VAL A 29 13.25 -19.28 -21.65
N ILE A 30 13.70 -18.29 -22.42
CA ILE A 30 13.57 -16.87 -22.03
C ILE A 30 12.12 -16.39 -22.10
N SER A 31 11.33 -16.84 -23.07
CA SER A 31 9.92 -16.46 -23.18
C SER A 31 9.05 -16.81 -21.97
N ASN A 32 9.46 -17.79 -21.15
CA ASN A 32 8.77 -18.12 -19.90
C ASN A 32 8.95 -17.05 -18.81
N LEU A 33 9.89 -16.12 -18.99
CA LEU A 33 10.10 -14.98 -18.10
C LEU A 33 9.32 -13.77 -18.61
N ARG A 34 8.93 -12.87 -17.70
CA ARG A 34 8.30 -11.61 -18.10
C ARG A 34 9.31 -10.71 -18.82
N PRO A 35 8.91 -9.86 -19.78
CA PRO A 35 9.84 -9.02 -20.56
C PRO A 35 10.81 -8.17 -19.73
N HIS A 36 10.38 -7.70 -18.56
CA HIS A 36 11.21 -6.90 -17.63
C HIS A 36 12.15 -7.73 -16.74
N GLN A 37 12.09 -9.06 -16.83
CA GLN A 37 12.93 -9.97 -16.05
C GLN A 37 14.15 -10.45 -16.83
N TYR A 38 14.35 -9.96 -18.05
CA TYR A 38 15.52 -10.26 -18.86
C TYR A 38 15.88 -9.08 -19.77
N ASP A 39 17.16 -9.01 -20.14
CA ASP A 39 17.75 -8.02 -21.03
C ASP A 39 18.51 -8.77 -22.13
N LEU A 40 18.12 -8.55 -23.38
CA LEU A 40 18.73 -9.19 -24.56
C LEU A 40 19.74 -8.29 -25.28
N ARG A 41 20.03 -7.08 -24.76
CA ARG A 41 21.02 -6.20 -25.39
C ARG A 41 22.39 -6.89 -25.42
N PRO A 42 23.11 -6.94 -26.56
CA PRO A 42 24.36 -7.67 -26.67
C PRO A 42 25.44 -7.27 -25.65
N ALA A 43 25.47 -6.00 -25.24
CA ALA A 43 26.42 -5.48 -24.25
C ALA A 43 26.11 -5.92 -22.81
N CYS A 44 24.84 -6.20 -22.49
CA CYS A 44 24.34 -6.36 -21.11
C CYS A 44 23.40 -7.57 -20.96
N ALA A 45 23.56 -8.58 -21.81
CA ALA A 45 22.71 -9.77 -21.83
C ALA A 45 22.62 -10.41 -20.44
N SER A 46 21.45 -10.36 -19.81
CA SER A 46 21.24 -10.80 -18.44
C SER A 46 19.79 -11.19 -18.19
N LEU A 47 19.53 -12.02 -17.18
CA LEU A 47 18.17 -12.38 -16.78
C LEU A 47 18.06 -12.60 -15.28
N ILE A 48 16.85 -12.54 -14.75
CA ILE A 48 16.56 -12.90 -13.37
C ILE A 48 16.53 -14.42 -13.26
N CYS A 49 17.45 -14.98 -12.47
CA CYS A 49 17.46 -16.41 -12.20
C CYS A 49 16.19 -16.81 -11.41
N PRO A 50 15.42 -17.82 -11.84
CA PRO A 50 14.18 -18.22 -11.16
C PRO A 50 14.42 -18.79 -9.76
N ASP A 51 15.58 -19.42 -9.53
CA ASP A 51 15.88 -20.09 -8.25
C ASP A 51 16.25 -19.09 -7.15
N CYS A 52 16.97 -18.01 -7.47
CA CYS A 52 17.46 -17.04 -6.48
C CYS A 52 17.00 -15.59 -6.69
N ARG A 53 16.20 -15.34 -7.73
CA ARG A 53 15.60 -14.04 -8.08
C ARG A 53 16.59 -12.88 -8.23
N THR A 54 17.80 -13.19 -8.66
CA THR A 54 18.84 -12.18 -8.86
C THR A 54 19.20 -12.03 -10.33
N TRP A 55 19.65 -10.84 -10.73
CA TRP A 55 20.10 -10.53 -12.09
C TRP A 55 21.44 -11.19 -12.41
N VAL A 56 21.44 -12.14 -13.33
CA VAL A 56 22.60 -12.95 -13.71
C VAL A 56 22.93 -12.70 -15.18
N PRO A 57 24.20 -12.38 -15.51
CA PRO A 57 24.64 -12.26 -16.90
C PRO A 57 24.55 -13.59 -17.65
N ILE A 58 24.27 -13.50 -18.95
CA ILE A 58 24.30 -14.61 -19.88
C ILE A 58 25.64 -14.58 -20.60
N THR A 59 26.40 -15.66 -20.47
CA THR A 59 27.66 -15.82 -21.20
C THR A 59 27.39 -16.28 -22.62
N GLY A 60 27.86 -15.49 -23.59
CA GLY A 60 27.80 -15.84 -25.00
C GLY A 60 26.39 -15.90 -25.54
N ILE A 61 25.66 -14.78 -25.52
CA ILE A 61 24.28 -14.69 -26.03
C ILE A 61 24.17 -15.16 -27.50
N ASN A 62 25.19 -14.90 -28.32
CA ASN A 62 25.27 -15.34 -29.72
C ASN A 62 26.02 -16.68 -29.90
N ALA A 63 26.44 -17.34 -28.82
CA ALA A 63 27.14 -18.61 -28.91
C ALA A 63 26.13 -19.76 -29.01
N ASN A 64 26.59 -20.90 -29.53
CA ASN A 64 25.75 -22.10 -29.69
C ASN A 64 25.19 -22.65 -28.35
N LYS A 65 25.84 -22.32 -27.22
CA LYS A 65 25.43 -22.75 -25.87
C LYS A 65 25.46 -21.57 -24.90
N PRO A 66 24.48 -20.66 -24.94
CA PRO A 66 24.38 -19.57 -23.97
C PRO A 66 24.11 -20.15 -22.59
N LYS A 67 24.74 -19.58 -21.56
CA LYS A 67 24.52 -20.05 -20.18
C LYS A 67 24.69 -18.99 -19.12
N LEU A 68 24.02 -19.20 -18.00
CA LEU A 68 24.10 -18.31 -16.85
C LEU A 68 25.48 -18.37 -16.19
N VAL A 69 25.99 -17.20 -15.81
CA VAL A 69 27.23 -17.09 -15.05
C VAL A 69 27.06 -17.74 -13.66
N PRO A 70 28.11 -18.41 -13.14
CA PRO A 70 28.23 -18.73 -11.73
C PRO A 70 27.88 -17.57 -10.79
N HIS A 71 26.78 -17.70 -10.04
CA HIS A 71 26.39 -16.79 -8.97
C HIS A 71 26.05 -17.53 -7.66
N ASP A 72 26.27 -16.85 -6.55
CA ASP A 72 25.86 -17.30 -5.21
C ASP A 72 24.44 -16.74 -4.91
N THR A 73 23.73 -17.33 -3.97
CA THR A 73 22.42 -16.85 -3.48
C THR A 73 22.63 -15.72 -2.47
N GLY A 74 21.84 -14.66 -2.58
CA GLY A 74 21.91 -13.51 -1.67
C GLY A 74 22.85 -12.39 -2.13
N LEU A 75 23.05 -11.40 -1.25
CA LEU A 75 23.84 -10.21 -1.51
C LEU A 75 25.34 -10.48 -1.32
N ALA A 76 26.15 -10.02 -2.26
CA ALA A 76 27.60 -10.12 -2.19
C ALA A 76 28.14 -9.49 -0.90
N GLN A 77 29.16 -10.12 -0.30
CA GLN A 77 29.83 -9.74 0.95
C GLN A 77 28.96 -9.71 2.21
N LYS A 78 27.64 -9.94 2.11
CA LYS A 78 26.70 -9.90 3.25
C LYS A 78 26.13 -11.27 3.59
N ALA A 79 25.66 -11.99 2.56
CA ALA A 79 25.07 -13.31 2.74
C ALA A 79 26.15 -14.40 2.78
N THR A 80 25.82 -15.56 3.35
CA THR A 80 26.65 -16.76 3.25
C THR A 80 26.83 -17.19 1.79
N ALA A 81 28.02 -17.63 1.41
CA ALA A 81 28.35 -18.08 0.06
C ALA A 81 27.72 -19.43 -0.28
N VAL A 82 26.40 -19.44 -0.47
CA VAL A 82 25.68 -20.61 -0.95
C VAL A 82 25.57 -20.52 -2.47
N ARG A 83 26.07 -21.54 -3.17
CA ARG A 83 26.05 -21.60 -4.63
C ARG A 83 24.61 -21.78 -5.13
N CYS A 84 24.14 -20.93 -6.05
CA CYS A 84 22.81 -21.11 -6.63
C CYS A 84 22.74 -22.33 -7.54
N GLN A 85 21.67 -23.13 -7.41
CA GLN A 85 21.38 -24.30 -8.25
C GLN A 85 21.16 -23.97 -9.73
N GLY A 86 20.71 -22.74 -10.03
CA GLY A 86 20.54 -22.21 -11.39
C GLY A 86 21.85 -21.77 -12.05
N SER A 87 22.99 -21.96 -11.41
CA SER A 87 24.28 -21.59 -11.98
C SER A 87 24.69 -22.46 -13.16
N ASN A 88 25.40 -21.89 -14.15
CA ASN A 88 25.81 -22.60 -15.37
C ASN A 88 24.65 -23.26 -16.15
N ARG A 89 23.40 -22.85 -15.88
CA ARG A 89 22.22 -23.37 -16.57
C ARG A 89 22.18 -22.84 -18.00
N LEU A 90 21.89 -23.73 -18.96
CA LEU A 90 21.70 -23.32 -20.35
C LEU A 90 20.53 -22.37 -20.47
N VAL A 91 20.65 -21.44 -21.41
CA VAL A 91 19.61 -20.48 -21.74
C VAL A 91 19.23 -20.68 -23.20
N SER A 92 17.95 -20.90 -23.47
CA SER A 92 17.39 -20.95 -24.81
C SER A 92 16.78 -19.58 -25.12
N ILE A 93 17.35 -18.89 -26.10
CA ILE A 93 16.91 -17.57 -26.54
C ILE A 93 15.98 -17.78 -27.73
N ASP A 94 14.68 -17.76 -27.46
CA ASP A 94 13.61 -17.96 -28.43
C ASP A 94 12.93 -16.65 -28.86
N VAL A 95 13.23 -15.56 -28.17
CA VAL A 95 12.69 -14.22 -28.46
C VAL A 95 13.72 -13.38 -29.22
N LYS A 96 13.29 -12.73 -30.31
CA LYS A 96 14.14 -11.79 -31.05
C LYS A 96 14.34 -10.50 -30.24
N VAL A 97 15.54 -9.90 -30.32
CA VAL A 97 15.87 -8.66 -29.59
C VAL A 97 14.88 -7.54 -29.91
N ALA A 98 14.54 -7.34 -31.19
CA ALA A 98 13.58 -6.31 -31.61
C ALA A 98 12.16 -6.53 -31.07
N GLU A 99 11.74 -7.78 -30.95
CA GLU A 99 10.43 -8.14 -30.40
C GLU A 99 10.39 -7.89 -28.89
N TRP A 100 11.45 -8.29 -28.17
CA TRP A 100 11.58 -8.01 -26.75
C TRP A 100 11.59 -6.50 -26.46
N GLN A 101 12.35 -5.71 -27.25
CA GLN A 101 12.40 -4.27 -27.08
C GLN A 101 11.02 -3.63 -27.27
N ARG A 102 10.29 -4.03 -28.32
CA ARG A 102 8.92 -3.58 -28.55
C ARG A 102 8.00 -3.89 -27.36
N ARG A 103 8.05 -5.11 -26.83
CA ARG A 103 7.24 -5.50 -25.64
C ARG A 103 7.53 -4.65 -24.40
N LEU A 104 8.78 -4.18 -24.24
CA LEU A 104 9.13 -3.26 -23.15
C LEU A 104 8.61 -1.86 -23.38
N GLU A 105 8.73 -1.35 -24.61
CA GLU A 105 8.24 -0.02 -24.99
C GLU A 105 6.71 0.07 -24.88
N ASP A 106 5.98 -0.94 -25.37
CA ASP A 106 4.52 -1.02 -25.32
C ASP A 106 4.01 -1.02 -23.86
N GLY A 107 4.59 -1.87 -23.00
CA GLY A 107 4.21 -1.92 -21.57
C GLY A 107 4.53 -0.62 -20.81
N GLY A 108 5.61 0.07 -21.22
CA GLY A 108 5.94 1.40 -20.73
C GLY A 108 4.91 2.44 -21.14
N ALA A 109 4.48 2.43 -22.40
CA ALA A 109 3.47 3.34 -22.94
C ALA A 109 2.11 3.16 -22.25
N GLU A 110 1.66 1.92 -22.04
CA GLU A 110 0.42 1.64 -21.30
C GLU A 110 0.47 2.17 -19.86
N THR A 111 1.60 2.01 -19.17
CA THR A 111 1.75 2.48 -17.78
C THR A 111 1.85 4.01 -17.72
N ALA A 112 2.61 4.63 -18.62
CA ALA A 112 2.78 6.08 -18.70
C ALA A 112 1.48 6.81 -19.10
N SER A 113 0.58 6.13 -19.81
CA SER A 113 -0.75 6.67 -20.14
C SER A 113 -1.65 6.89 -18.91
N ARG A 114 -1.34 6.25 -17.77
CA ARG A 114 -2.07 6.46 -16.51
C ARG A 114 -1.75 7.86 -15.98
N ARG A 115 -2.69 8.78 -16.13
CA ARG A 115 -2.60 10.11 -15.52
C ARG A 115 -2.72 9.99 -14.00
N LEU A 116 -1.83 10.66 -13.27
CA LEU A 116 -1.99 10.85 -11.83
C LEU A 116 -3.29 11.61 -11.58
N THR A 117 -4.15 11.10 -10.69
CA THR A 117 -5.31 11.86 -10.22
C THR A 117 -4.81 13.04 -9.38
N THR A 118 -5.16 14.26 -9.76
CA THR A 118 -4.88 15.44 -8.93
C THR A 118 -5.60 15.28 -7.60
N VAL A 119 -4.84 15.15 -6.51
CA VAL A 119 -5.41 15.14 -5.15
C VAL A 119 -5.90 16.55 -4.85
N LEU A 120 -7.20 16.78 -4.96
CA LEU A 120 -7.82 18.01 -4.48
C LEU A 120 -7.76 18.01 -2.95
N ARG A 121 -7.15 19.04 -2.36
CA ARG A 121 -7.18 19.19 -0.90
C ARG A 121 -8.61 19.48 -0.46
N LYS A 122 -9.06 18.76 0.57
CA LYS A 122 -10.34 19.06 1.23
C LYS A 122 -10.33 20.54 1.66
N PRO A 123 -11.35 21.35 1.26
CA PRO A 123 -11.46 22.72 1.72
C PRO A 123 -11.41 22.75 3.25
N ARG A 124 -10.54 23.61 3.82
CA ARG A 124 -10.53 23.85 5.25
C ARG A 124 -11.78 24.66 5.58
N VAL A 125 -12.79 24.01 6.14
CA VAL A 125 -13.93 24.69 6.74
C VAL A 125 -13.40 25.53 7.91
N ALA A 126 -13.85 26.77 8.02
CA ALA A 126 -13.52 27.59 9.19
C ALA A 126 -13.94 26.83 10.47
N PRO A 127 -13.09 26.82 11.52
CA PRO A 127 -13.48 26.21 12.77
C PRO A 127 -14.77 26.85 13.27
N ALA A 128 -15.71 26.04 13.76
CA ALA A 128 -16.92 26.54 14.37
C ALA A 128 -16.56 27.52 15.51
N PRO A 129 -17.33 28.61 15.70
CA PRO A 129 -17.08 29.54 16.80
C PRO A 129 -17.10 28.80 18.13
N ALA A 130 -16.24 29.25 19.05
CA ALA A 130 -16.18 28.65 20.38
C ALA A 130 -17.52 28.82 21.10
N VAL A 131 -17.92 27.81 21.89
CA VAL A 131 -19.18 27.84 22.65
C VAL A 131 -19.32 29.12 23.50
N SER A 132 -18.20 29.64 24.01
CA SER A 132 -18.15 30.92 24.75
C SER A 132 -18.54 32.13 23.89
N GLN A 133 -18.18 32.15 22.61
CA GLN A 133 -18.54 33.23 21.67
C GLN A 133 -20.02 33.16 21.29
N ILE A 134 -20.56 31.94 21.11
CA ILE A 134 -21.99 31.73 20.85
C ILE A 134 -22.82 32.18 22.07
N ALA A 135 -22.40 31.79 23.27
CA ALA A 135 -23.06 32.20 24.51
C ALA A 135 -22.99 33.73 24.75
N ALA A 136 -21.86 34.36 24.41
CA ALA A 136 -21.72 35.82 24.49
C ALA A 136 -22.61 36.56 23.48
N GLN A 137 -22.80 36.01 22.27
CA GLN A 137 -23.70 36.57 21.26
C GLN A 137 -25.18 36.36 21.58
N GLN A 138 -25.52 35.29 22.31
CA GLN A 138 -26.89 34.95 22.72
C GLN A 138 -27.28 35.55 24.07
N ARG A 139 -26.40 36.28 24.75
CA ARG A 139 -26.79 37.04 25.93
C ARG A 139 -27.57 38.27 25.48
N PRO A 140 -28.90 38.34 25.69
CA PRO A 140 -29.57 39.63 25.68
C PRO A 140 -28.92 40.49 26.77
N SER A 141 -28.71 41.77 26.47
CA SER A 141 -28.39 42.77 27.49
C SER A 141 -29.57 42.85 28.46
N VAL A 142 -29.48 42.11 29.55
CA VAL A 142 -30.47 42.12 30.62
C VAL A 142 -29.74 42.60 31.86
N ASP A 143 -29.84 43.91 32.09
CA ASP A 143 -29.84 44.45 33.45
C ASP A 143 -31.17 43.99 34.07
N ASP A 144 -31.17 42.91 34.84
CA ASP A 144 -32.31 42.54 35.69
C ASP A 144 -31.82 41.74 36.90
N ASP A 145 -31.82 42.40 38.05
CA ASP A 145 -31.81 41.77 39.38
C ASP A 145 -33.13 41.02 39.56
N GLY A 146 -33.15 39.69 39.43
CA GLY A 146 -34.41 38.95 39.55
C GLY A 146 -34.30 37.44 39.64
N ASP A 147 -34.47 36.93 40.86
CA ASP A 147 -35.03 35.62 41.27
C ASP A 147 -35.07 34.51 40.19
N GLY A 148 -34.27 33.45 40.35
CA GLY A 148 -34.13 32.32 39.41
C GLY A 148 -35.43 31.56 39.04
N ARG A 149 -36.56 31.94 39.63
CA ARG A 149 -37.92 31.56 39.24
C ARG A 149 -38.35 32.10 37.86
N THR A 150 -37.78 33.20 37.36
CA THR A 150 -38.08 33.70 36.00
C THR A 150 -37.39 32.90 34.91
N LEU A 151 -36.20 32.35 35.17
CA LEU A 151 -35.39 31.66 34.17
C LEU A 151 -35.97 30.31 33.70
N TRP A 152 -36.60 29.53 34.59
CA TRP A 152 -37.20 28.24 34.18
C TRP A 152 -38.46 28.45 33.34
N LEU A 153 -39.24 29.51 33.60
CA LEU A 153 -40.40 29.91 32.82
C LEU A 153 -40.00 30.39 31.41
N VAL A 154 -38.94 31.20 31.31
CA VAL A 154 -38.37 31.61 30.01
C VAL A 154 -37.89 30.38 29.23
N ARG A 155 -37.28 29.41 29.91
CA ARG A 155 -36.85 28.15 29.29
C ARG A 155 -38.04 27.29 28.84
N GLU A 156 -39.10 27.22 29.63
CA GLU A 156 -40.33 26.49 29.29
C GLU A 156 -41.03 27.10 28.07
N MET A 157 -41.18 28.44 28.05
CA MET A 157 -41.71 29.15 26.88
C MET A 157 -40.82 29.00 25.65
N GLY A 158 -39.49 29.01 25.82
CA GLY A 158 -38.53 28.75 24.75
C GLY A 158 -38.70 27.35 24.15
N TRP A 159 -38.84 26.33 24.99
CA TRP A 159 -39.14 24.96 24.55
C TRP A 159 -40.50 24.87 23.87
N ALA A 160 -41.56 25.45 24.44
CA ALA A 160 -42.90 25.46 23.83
C ALA A 160 -42.89 26.09 22.43
N SER A 161 -42.11 27.15 22.22
CA SER A 161 -41.99 27.81 20.91
C SER A 161 -41.26 26.97 19.86
N THR A 162 -40.32 26.11 20.28
CA THR A 162 -39.45 25.34 19.40
C THR A 162 -39.89 23.88 19.25
N GLU A 163 -40.74 23.36 20.15
CA GLU A 163 -41.20 21.97 20.21
C GLU A 163 -41.77 21.49 18.87
N ARG A 164 -42.57 22.33 18.21
CA ARG A 164 -43.16 21.99 16.91
C ARG A 164 -42.10 21.83 15.82
N ALA A 165 -41.14 22.75 15.75
CA ALA A 165 -40.05 22.70 14.77
C ALA A 165 -39.13 21.49 15.01
N VAL A 166 -38.92 21.11 16.27
CA VAL A 166 -38.20 19.88 16.64
C VAL A 166 -38.99 18.65 16.18
N ARG A 167 -40.29 18.53 16.50
CA ARG A 167 -41.14 17.42 16.01
C ARG A 167 -41.14 17.30 14.49
N ASP A 168 -41.29 18.42 13.77
CA ASP A 168 -41.29 18.42 12.30
C ASP A 168 -39.95 17.96 11.72
N THR A 169 -38.85 18.31 12.39
CA THR A 169 -37.50 17.87 12.01
C THR A 169 -37.29 16.38 12.30
N ASP A 170 -37.79 15.89 13.43
CA ASP A 170 -37.72 14.46 13.78
C ASP A 170 -38.59 13.62 12.84
N MET A 171 -39.79 14.09 12.46
CA MET A 171 -40.63 13.43 11.45
C MET A 171 -39.94 13.32 10.10
N ARG A 172 -39.25 14.38 9.65
CA ARG A 172 -38.46 14.35 8.41
C ARG A 172 -37.26 13.42 8.50
N ARG A 173 -36.62 13.33 9.68
CA ARG A 173 -35.52 12.39 9.91
C ARG A 173 -35.99 10.93 9.95
N ALA A 174 -37.20 10.68 10.45
CA ALA A 174 -37.82 9.37 10.46
C ALA A 174 -38.26 8.90 9.06
N GLN A 175 -38.44 9.81 8.10
CA GLN A 175 -38.69 9.46 6.70
C GLN A 175 -37.39 8.99 6.04
N TRP A 176 -37.27 7.68 5.87
CA TRP A 176 -36.13 7.07 5.18
C TRP A 176 -36.32 7.16 3.67
N PRO A 177 -35.30 7.61 2.90
CA PRO A 177 -35.30 7.44 1.46
C PRO A 177 -35.34 5.94 1.11
N ALA A 178 -36.19 5.55 0.17
CA ALA A 178 -36.22 4.17 -0.31
C ALA A 178 -34.85 3.81 -0.91
N GLY A 179 -34.15 2.84 -0.29
CA GLY A 179 -32.93 2.24 -0.84
C GLY A 179 -31.71 2.24 0.07
N ASP A 180 -31.65 3.08 1.10
CA ASP A 180 -30.49 3.15 2.02
C ASP A 180 -30.94 2.90 3.47
N ALA A 181 -31.15 1.62 3.81
CA ALA A 181 -31.09 1.22 5.21
C ALA A 181 -29.61 1.18 5.62
N PRO A 182 -29.18 1.89 6.68
CA PRO A 182 -27.87 1.66 7.26
C PRO A 182 -27.72 0.18 7.59
N LEU A 183 -26.58 -0.44 7.25
CA LEU A 183 -26.25 -1.77 7.75
C LEU A 183 -26.47 -1.78 9.26
N ASP A 184 -27.28 -2.73 9.74
CA ASP A 184 -27.65 -2.86 11.16
C ASP A 184 -26.45 -2.57 12.03
N SER A 185 -26.48 -1.44 12.73
CA SER A 185 -25.48 -1.17 13.76
C SER A 185 -25.70 -2.20 14.86
N PRO A 186 -24.64 -2.81 15.41
CA PRO A 186 -24.78 -3.72 16.54
C PRO A 186 -25.61 -3.04 17.62
N PRO A 187 -26.57 -3.74 18.25
CA PRO A 187 -27.43 -3.15 19.27
C PRO A 187 -26.55 -2.58 20.38
N VAL A 188 -26.66 -1.27 20.58
CA VAL A 188 -25.99 -0.60 21.70
C VAL A 188 -26.71 -1.05 22.97
N PRO A 189 -26.00 -1.60 23.98
CA PRO A 189 -26.60 -1.92 25.25
C PRO A 189 -27.29 -0.69 25.83
N LEU A 190 -28.60 -0.78 26.05
CA LEU A 190 -29.40 0.27 26.71
C LEU A 190 -29.26 0.24 28.23
N ASP A 191 -28.59 -0.78 28.76
CA ASP A 191 -28.15 -0.81 30.15
C ASP A 191 -27.09 0.26 30.33
N THR A 192 -27.51 1.39 30.86
CA THR A 192 -26.64 2.41 31.40
C THR A 192 -25.69 1.76 32.39
N LEU A 193 -24.42 1.65 32.03
CA LEU A 193 -23.34 1.39 32.98
C LEU A 193 -23.25 2.59 33.91
N HIS A 194 -24.14 2.67 34.90
CA HIS A 194 -24.04 3.61 35.99
C HIS A 194 -22.78 3.24 36.80
N PRO A 195 -21.74 4.09 36.85
CA PRO A 195 -20.66 3.84 37.77
C PRO A 195 -21.22 3.88 39.19
N THR A 196 -21.16 2.75 39.89
CA THR A 196 -21.49 2.68 41.31
C THR A 196 -20.46 3.53 42.05
N LEU A 197 -20.89 4.67 42.60
CA LEU A 197 -20.02 5.47 43.46
C LEU A 197 -19.68 4.63 44.70
N PRO A 198 -18.39 4.52 45.10
CA PRO A 198 -18.03 3.80 46.31
C PRO A 198 -18.69 4.48 47.51
N ARG A 199 -19.46 3.70 48.28
CA ARG A 199 -19.97 4.13 49.58
C ARG A 199 -18.78 4.46 50.49
N ARG A 200 -18.77 5.68 51.01
CA ARG A 200 -17.92 6.08 52.14
C ARG A 200 -18.38 5.40 53.42
#